data_AF-A0A7C1PBN4-F1
#
_entry.id   AF-A0A7C1PBN4-F1
#
_cell.length_a   1.000
_cell.length_b   1.000
_cell.length_c   1.000
_cell.angle_alpha   90.00
_cell.angle_beta   90.00
_cell.angle_gamma   90.00
#
_symmetry.space_group_name_H-M   'P 1'
#
loop_
_entity.id
_entity.type
_entity.pdbx_description
1 polymer ?
#
loop_
_entity_poly.entity_id
_entity_poly.type
_entity_poly.pdbx_seq_one_letter_code
_entity_poly.pdbx_strand_id
1 'polypeptide(L)'
;MSRECFMSFELDTSDGQARRGRLQFPRGTVETPAFMPVGTCGTVKGMLPRDIEEIGAQIILGNTFHLMLRPGTQVVMEHSPERGKNSPEPGKKGTLHDFMQWQG
;
A
#
# COMPACT_ATOMS: atom_id res chain seq x y z
N MET A 1 -18.54 -1.36 13.42
CA MET A 1 -17.06 -1.39 13.30
C MET A 1 -16.63 -2.83 13.50
N SER A 2 -16.22 -3.55 12.45
CA SER A 2 -15.61 -4.87 12.62
C SER A 2 -14.29 -4.68 13.36
N ARG A 3 -14.09 -5.42 14.47
CA ARG A 3 -12.84 -5.44 15.24
C ARG A 3 -11.85 -6.47 14.68
N GLU A 4 -12.00 -6.83 13.41
CA GLU A 4 -11.13 -7.79 12.75
C GLU A 4 -9.81 -7.12 12.40
N CYS A 5 -8.74 -7.55 13.08
CA CYS A 5 -7.38 -7.23 12.70
C CYS A 5 -6.91 -8.27 11.70
N PHE A 6 -6.65 -7.85 10.46
CA PHE A 6 -6.13 -8.73 9.41
C PHE A 6 -4.60 -8.80 9.38
N MET A 7 -3.95 -8.22 10.40
CA MET A 7 -2.50 -8.17 10.52
C MET A 7 -2.04 -9.06 11.69
N SER A 8 -0.97 -9.82 11.46
CA SER A 8 -0.22 -10.54 12.50
C SER A 8 1.26 -10.18 12.45
N PHE A 9 1.95 -10.34 13.58
CA PHE A 9 3.40 -10.19 13.69
C PHE A 9 4.00 -11.45 14.31
N GLU A 10 5.07 -11.94 13.70
CA GLU A 10 5.84 -13.09 14.15
C GLU A 10 7.30 -12.69 14.35
N LEU A 11 7.89 -13.08 15.48
CA LEU A 11 9.32 -12.94 15.76
C LEU A 11 10.02 -14.25 15.38
N ASP A 12 10.93 -14.21 14.42
CA ASP A 12 11.70 -15.38 13.98
C ASP A 12 12.89 -15.65 14.90
N THR A 13 13.70 -14.62 15.15
CA THR A 13 14.90 -14.73 15.99
C THR A 13 15.36 -13.35 16.49
N SER A 14 16.28 -13.34 17.44
CA SER A 14 16.84 -12.14 18.04
C SER A 14 18.34 -12.28 18.29
N ASP A 15 19.08 -11.17 18.16
CA ASP A 15 20.48 -11.05 18.57
C ASP A 15 20.63 -9.76 19.40
N GLY A 16 20.79 -9.90 20.72
CA GLY A 16 20.72 -8.78 21.65
C GLY A 16 19.39 -8.02 21.54
N GLN A 17 19.43 -6.76 21.13
CA GLN A 17 18.25 -5.93 20.89
C GLN A 17 17.72 -6.00 19.44
N ALA A 18 18.48 -6.60 18.53
CA ALA A 18 18.06 -6.79 17.14
C ALA A 18 17.02 -7.90 17.04
N ARG A 19 16.04 -7.74 16.15
CA ARG A 19 14.92 -8.66 15.98
C ARG A 19 14.69 -8.89 14.51
N ARG A 20 14.63 -10.16 14.12
CA ARG A 20 14.15 -10.61 12.81
C ARG A 20 12.72 -11.11 12.99
N GLY A 21 11.80 -10.64 12.16
CA GLY A 21 10.42 -11.12 12.18
C GLY A 21 9.69 -10.76 10.90
N ARG A 22 8.40 -11.07 10.84
CA ARG A 22 7.56 -10.77 9.68
C ARG A 22 6.19 -10.22 10.10
N LEU A 23 5.67 -9.29 9.30
CA LEU A 23 4.30 -8.80 9.38
C LEU A 23 3.50 -9.47 8.26
N GLN A 24 2.38 -10.11 8.57
CA GLN A 24 1.52 -10.74 7.56
C GLN A 24 0.27 -9.90 7.38
N PHE A 25 -0.03 -9.56 6.13
CA PHE A 25 -1.23 -8.83 5.72
C PHE A 25 -1.96 -9.62 4.63
N PRO A 26 -3.24 -9.33 4.35
CA PRO A 26 -3.94 -9.97 3.24
C PRO A 26 -3.31 -9.73 1.86
N ARG A 27 -2.47 -8.69 1.73
CA ARG A 27 -1.77 -8.32 0.48
C ARG A 27 -0.36 -8.87 0.36
N GLY A 28 0.20 -9.45 1.41
CA GLY A 28 1.58 -9.90 1.38
C GLY A 28 2.23 -9.94 2.75
N THR A 29 3.50 -10.35 2.75
CA THR A 29 4.33 -10.44 3.93
C THR A 29 5.44 -9.39 3.86
N VAL A 30 5.69 -8.71 4.98
CA VAL A 30 6.79 -7.76 5.14
C VAL A 30 7.80 -8.31 6.12
N GLU A 31 9.01 -8.56 5.65
CA GLU A 31 10.14 -8.98 6.45
C GLU A 31 10.72 -7.78 7.22
N THR A 32 10.99 -7.97 8.51
CA THR A 32 11.53 -6.93 9.40
C THR A 32 12.95 -7.30 9.85
N PRO A 33 13.89 -6.34 9.93
CA PRO A 33 13.71 -4.89 9.75
C PRO A 33 13.40 -4.48 8.30
N ALA A 34 12.44 -3.56 8.13
CA ALA A 34 11.97 -3.12 6.82
C ALA A 34 12.36 -1.65 6.55
N PHE A 35 12.81 -1.36 5.34
CA PHE A 35 12.97 0.01 4.83
C PHE A 35 11.80 0.34 3.90
N MET A 36 11.09 1.43 4.17
CA MET A 36 9.87 1.79 3.44
C MET A 36 10.12 3.01 2.54
N PRO A 37 10.09 2.86 1.21
CA PRO A 37 10.07 4.00 0.29
C PRO A 37 8.87 4.91 0.58
N VAL A 38 9.09 6.23 0.54
CA VAL A 38 8.06 7.21 0.87
C VAL A 38 7.41 7.76 -0.40
N GLY A 39 6.12 7.50 -0.54
CA GLY A 39 5.26 8.08 -1.56
C GLY A 39 4.70 9.44 -1.12
N THR A 40 4.89 10.47 -1.95
CA THR A 40 4.31 11.81 -1.78
C THR A 40 3.40 12.12 -2.96
N CYS A 41 2.15 12.50 -2.70
CA CYS A 41 1.11 12.72 -3.73
C CYS A 41 0.79 11.48 -4.59
N GLY A 42 0.90 10.27 -4.03
CA GLY A 42 0.53 9.03 -4.71
C GLY A 42 1.56 8.53 -5.72
N THR A 43 2.82 8.92 -5.55
CA THR A 43 3.98 8.36 -6.25
C THR A 43 5.20 8.40 -5.34
N VAL A 44 6.11 7.43 -5.46
CA VAL A 44 7.46 7.54 -4.90
C VAL A 44 8.27 8.39 -5.89
N LYS A 45 8.73 9.56 -5.44
CA LYS A 45 9.35 10.55 -6.34
C LYS A 45 10.50 9.94 -7.13
N GLY A 46 10.41 10.00 -8.45
CA GLY A 46 11.46 9.55 -9.37
C GLY A 46 11.47 8.05 -9.65
N MET A 47 10.46 7.29 -9.19
CA MET A 47 10.36 5.85 -9.40
C MET A 47 8.99 5.48 -9.98
N LEU A 48 9.00 4.54 -10.92
CA LEU A 48 7.81 3.85 -11.39
C LEU A 48 7.50 2.67 -10.44
N PRO A 49 6.25 2.17 -10.39
CA PRO A 49 5.89 1.03 -9.55
C PRO A 49 6.78 -0.20 -9.76
N ARG A 50 7.15 -0.49 -11.01
CA ARG A 50 8.12 -1.56 -11.34
C ARG A 50 9.48 -1.36 -10.67
N ASP A 51 9.95 -0.11 -10.55
CA ASP A 51 11.25 0.17 -9.96
C ASP A 51 11.20 -0.07 -8.44
N ILE A 52 10.02 0.11 -7.81
CA ILE A 52 9.76 -0.19 -6.40
C ILE A 52 9.76 -1.70 -6.16
N GLU A 53 9.16 -2.47 -7.08
CA GLU A 53 9.18 -3.93 -7.05
C GLU A 53 10.59 -4.48 -7.27
N GLU A 54 11.34 -3.91 -8.22
CA GLU A 54 12.71 -4.32 -8.55
C GLU A 54 13.70 -4.13 -7.38
N ILE A 55 13.53 -3.09 -6.55
CA ILE A 55 14.35 -2.90 -5.34
C ILE A 55 13.94 -3.83 -4.18
N GLY A 56 12.90 -4.66 -4.36
CA GLY A 56 12.42 -5.60 -3.36
C GLY A 56 11.65 -4.96 -2.21
N ALA A 57 11.04 -3.79 -2.43
CA ALA A 57 10.21 -3.16 -1.40
C ALA A 57 8.92 -3.95 -1.18
N GLN A 58 8.70 -4.40 0.05
CA GLN A 58 7.51 -5.18 0.45
C GLN A 58 6.40 -4.29 1.04
N ILE A 59 6.71 -3.02 1.27
CA ILE A 59 5.80 -2.03 1.81
C ILE A 59 6.29 -0.63 1.47
N ILE A 60 5.35 0.26 1.16
CA ILE A 60 5.62 1.69 0.96
C ILE A 60 4.81 2.53 1.93
N LEU A 61 5.31 3.73 2.24
CA LEU A 61 4.61 4.70 3.09
C LEU A 61 3.93 5.76 2.21
N GLY A 62 2.60 5.81 2.24
CA GLY A 62 1.83 6.88 1.59
C GLY A 62 1.56 8.04 2.54
N ASN A 63 2.01 9.26 2.21
CA ASN A 63 1.71 10.43 3.03
C ASN A 63 0.26 10.93 2.78
N THR A 64 -0.59 10.75 3.77
CA THR A 64 -2.02 11.10 3.69
C THR A 64 -2.30 12.59 3.61
N PHE A 65 -1.46 13.45 4.22
CA PHE A 65 -1.62 14.90 4.17
C PHE A 65 -1.53 15.41 2.73
N HIS A 66 -0.50 14.97 2.00
CA HIS A 66 -0.34 15.35 0.60
C HIS A 66 -1.46 14.78 -0.26
N LEU A 67 -1.80 13.50 -0.11
CA LEU A 67 -2.88 12.85 -0.86
C LEU A 67 -4.24 13.53 -0.69
N MET A 68 -4.55 13.98 0.53
CA MET A 68 -5.78 14.70 0.85
C MET A 68 -5.86 16.05 0.13
N LEU A 69 -4.75 16.79 0.06
CA LEU A 69 -4.71 18.10 -0.58
C LEU A 69 -4.64 18.01 -2.11
N ARG A 70 -3.81 17.10 -2.62
CA ARG A 70 -3.60 16.84 -4.05
C ARG A 70 -3.20 15.38 -4.26
N PRO A 71 -3.97 14.58 -5.03
CA PRO A 71 -5.08 14.97 -5.90
C PRO A 71 -6.44 15.09 -5.18
N GLY A 72 -6.51 14.75 -3.90
CA GLY A 72 -7.77 14.66 -3.15
C GLY A 72 -8.36 13.25 -3.16
N THR A 73 -9.03 12.87 -2.07
CA THR A 73 -9.55 11.51 -1.85
C THR A 73 -10.55 11.10 -2.93
N GLN A 74 -11.35 12.03 -3.46
CA GLN A 74 -12.32 11.75 -4.52
C GLN A 74 -11.63 11.23 -5.79
N VAL A 75 -10.54 11.88 -6.20
CA VAL A 75 -9.78 11.45 -7.39
C VAL A 75 -9.20 10.06 -7.18
N VAL A 76 -8.66 9.76 -5.99
CA VAL A 76 -8.16 8.42 -5.65
C VAL A 76 -9.28 7.37 -5.76
N MET A 77 -10.47 7.66 -5.23
CA MET A 77 -11.62 6.75 -5.28
C MET A 77 -12.20 6.55 -6.70
N GLU A 78 -11.99 7.51 -7.61
CA GLU A 78 -12.44 7.39 -8.99
C GLU A 78 -11.56 6.45 -9.85
N HIS A 79 -10.35 6.11 -9.40
CA HIS A 79 -9.40 5.24 -10.09
C HIS A 79 -9.72 3.74 -9.91
N SER A 80 -10.99 3.34 -10.11
CA SER A 80 -11.39 1.94 -10.04
C SER A 80 -10.98 1.16 -11.31
N PRO A 81 -10.47 -0.08 -11.20
CA PRO A 81 -10.10 -0.90 -12.36
C PRO A 81 -11.30 -1.25 -13.27
N GLU A 82 -12.53 -1.17 -12.77
CA GLU A 82 -13.74 -1.58 -13.50
C GLU A 82 -14.49 -0.44 -14.21
N ARG A 83 -13.80 0.59 -14.70
CA ARG A 83 -14.44 1.67 -15.47
C ARG A 83 -14.81 1.25 -16.91
N GLY A 84 -15.55 0.15 -17.05
CA GLY A 84 -16.39 -0.11 -18.22
C GLY A 84 -17.69 0.68 -18.07
N LYS A 85 -18.04 1.51 -19.05
CA LYS A 85 -19.13 2.51 -18.96
C LYS A 85 -20.56 1.97 -18.72
N ASN A 86 -20.79 0.68 -18.46
CA ASN A 86 -22.13 0.09 -18.36
C ASN A 86 -22.22 -1.05 -17.32
N SER A 87 -21.95 -0.80 -16.03
CA SER A 87 -22.23 -1.79 -14.97
C SER A 87 -23.32 -1.26 -14.02
N PRO A 88 -24.39 -2.03 -13.75
CA PRO A 88 -25.58 -1.57 -13.01
C PRO A 88 -25.45 -1.62 -11.49
N GLU A 89 -24.34 -2.11 -10.94
CA GLU A 89 -24.09 -2.10 -9.50
C GLU A 89 -23.39 -0.80 -9.05
N PRO A 90 -23.68 -0.27 -7.85
CA PRO A 90 -22.96 0.88 -7.31
C PRO A 90 -21.46 0.57 -7.28
N GLY A 91 -20.75 1.11 -8.28
CA GLY A 91 -19.42 0.68 -8.66
C GLY A 91 -18.44 0.70 -7.50
N LYS A 92 -17.71 -0.40 -7.33
CA LYS A 92 -16.61 -0.53 -6.38
C LYS A 92 -15.66 0.65 -6.53
N LYS A 93 -15.56 1.49 -5.50
CA LYS A 93 -14.64 2.64 -5.48
C LYS A 93 -13.20 2.14 -5.56
N GLY A 94 -12.37 2.85 -6.33
CA GLY A 94 -10.93 2.61 -6.40
C GLY A 94 -10.25 2.83 -5.05
N THR A 95 -9.10 2.19 -4.88
CA THR A 95 -8.25 2.29 -3.70
C THR A 95 -6.97 3.05 -4.02
N LEU A 96 -6.19 3.38 -2.99
CA LEU A 96 -4.87 3.97 -3.21
C LEU A 96 -3.92 3.04 -3.97
N HIS A 97 -4.06 1.72 -3.82
CA HIS A 97 -3.30 0.74 -4.60
C HIS A 97 -3.60 0.84 -6.10
N ASP A 98 -4.89 1.01 -6.45
CA ASP A 98 -5.31 1.17 -7.84
C ASP A 98 -4.80 2.51 -8.41
N PHE A 99 -4.89 3.58 -7.62
CA PHE A 99 -4.38 4.90 -8.00
C PHE A 99 -2.86 4.91 -8.21
N MET A 100 -2.11 4.26 -7.33
CA MET A 100 -0.64 4.20 -7.38
C MET A 100 -0.13 3.10 -8.32
N GLN A 101 -1.02 2.26 -8.87
CA GLN A 101 -0.67 1.08 -9.68
C GLN A 101 0.35 0.16 -8.98
N TRP A 102 0.19 -0.05 -7.67
CA TRP A 102 1.06 -0.89 -6.84
C TRP A 102 0.21 -1.79 -5.94
N GLN A 103 0.40 -3.11 -6.01
CA GLN A 103 -0.56 -4.08 -5.45
C GLN A 103 -0.11 -4.78 -4.16
N GLY A 104 1.11 -4.57 -3.71
CA GLY A 104 1.62 -5.16 -2.46
C GLY A 104 3.12 -5.20 -2.42
#